data_AF-A0A524HIB4-F1
#
_entry.id   AF-A0A524HIB4-F1
#
_cell.length_a   1.000
_cell.length_b   1.000
_cell.length_c   1.000
_cell.angle_alpha   90.00
_cell.angle_beta   90.00
_cell.angle_gamma   90.00
#
_symmetry.space_group_name_H-M   'P 1'
#
loop_
_entity.id
_entity.type
_entity.pdbx_description
1 polymer ?
#
loop_
_entity_poly.entity_id
_entity_poly.type
_entity_poly.pdbx_seq_one_letter_code
_entity_poly.pdbx_strand_id
1 'polypeptide(L)'
;MPVITLDKLVPGESGKITKISGKGAIRRRLVDMGLTSGVVIDMIKTSPLGDPVEYRLRGYHLSLRKSEAKTIDVELIGNLIPLRVWAHISESAVPLGRCKPGQVVEIAQTRGGRRFHGKLKELDLHPGSILQVIQNDFPGRLIISLNDENRLVIGKGLAMHILVKPA
;
A
#
# COMPACT_ATOMS: atom_id res chain seq x y z
N MET A 1 -9.10 -15.96 -2.23
CA MET A 1 -8.00 -15.04 -1.86
C MET A 1 -8.56 -14.01 -0.86
N PRO A 2 -7.76 -13.21 -0.12
CA PRO A 2 -8.34 -12.29 0.87
C PRO A 2 -9.21 -11.23 0.20
N VAL A 3 -10.40 -11.01 0.76
CA VAL A 3 -11.33 -9.96 0.34
C VAL A 3 -11.14 -8.74 1.25
N ILE A 4 -10.91 -7.58 0.62
CA ILE A 4 -10.76 -6.29 1.30
C ILE A 4 -11.61 -5.24 0.59
N THR A 5 -11.77 -4.07 1.19
CA THR A 5 -12.40 -2.93 0.52
C THR A 5 -11.41 -2.26 -0.43
N LEU A 6 -11.91 -1.70 -1.53
CA LEU A 6 -11.10 -1.08 -2.57
C LEU A 6 -10.19 0.04 -2.03
N ASP A 7 -10.65 0.77 -1.00
CA ASP A 7 -9.89 1.85 -0.38
C ASP A 7 -8.62 1.40 0.35
N LYS A 8 -8.46 0.10 0.60
CA LYS A 8 -7.30 -0.50 1.27
C LYS A 8 -6.19 -0.93 0.30
N LEU A 9 -6.43 -0.90 -1.01
CA LEU A 9 -5.37 -1.20 -1.98
C LEU A 9 -4.23 -0.18 -1.87
N VAL A 10 -2.98 -0.64 -1.97
CA VAL A 10 -1.82 0.25 -2.08
C VAL A 10 -1.43 0.50 -3.54
N PRO A 11 -0.71 1.60 -3.85
CA PRO A 11 -0.22 1.87 -5.19
C PRO A 11 0.56 0.71 -5.83
N GLY A 12 0.05 0.21 -6.96
CA GLY A 12 0.58 -0.93 -7.69
C GLY A 12 -0.09 -2.28 -7.39
N GLU A 13 -1.05 -2.32 -6.45
CA GLU A 13 -1.92 -3.49 -6.26
C GLU A 13 -3.12 -3.45 -7.20
N SER A 14 -3.63 -4.65 -7.53
CA SER A 14 -4.83 -4.85 -8.33
C SER A 14 -5.83 -5.71 -7.54
N GLY A 15 -7.11 -5.39 -7.69
CA GLY A 15 -8.20 -6.16 -7.11
C GLY A 15 -9.25 -6.53 -8.16
N LYS A 16 -9.87 -7.70 -8.00
CA LYS A 16 -11.06 -8.08 -8.75
C LYS A 16 -12.29 -7.67 -7.94
N ILE A 17 -13.15 -6.84 -8.50
CA ILE A 17 -14.40 -6.44 -7.82
C ILE A 17 -15.26 -7.67 -7.59
N THR A 18 -15.61 -7.96 -6.35
CA THR A 18 -16.52 -9.05 -5.99
C THR A 18 -17.92 -8.52 -5.74
N LYS A 19 -18.04 -7.38 -5.02
CA LYS A 19 -19.32 -6.83 -4.59
C LYS A 19 -19.28 -5.30 -4.48
N ILE A 20 -20.43 -4.67 -4.72
CA ILE A 20 -20.65 -3.23 -4.51
C ILE A 20 -21.80 -3.05 -3.54
N SER A 21 -21.49 -2.64 -2.31
CA SER A 21 -22.41 -2.52 -1.17
C SER A 21 -23.07 -1.13 -1.05
N GLY A 22 -22.85 -0.22 -2.01
CA GLY A 22 -23.56 1.06 -2.09
C GLY A 22 -25.08 0.90 -2.28
N LYS A 23 -25.87 1.85 -1.76
CA LYS A 23 -27.34 1.88 -1.93
C LYS A 23 -27.76 2.99 -2.90
N GLY A 24 -28.90 2.79 -3.57
CA GLY A 24 -29.58 3.82 -4.38
C GLY A 24 -28.72 4.38 -5.52
N ALA A 25 -28.74 5.71 -5.66
CA ALA A 25 -28.09 6.44 -6.75
C ALA A 25 -26.57 6.21 -6.83
N ILE A 26 -25.89 6.02 -5.68
CA ILE A 26 -24.44 5.82 -5.63
C ILE A 26 -24.07 4.52 -6.35
N ARG A 27 -24.75 3.41 -6.05
CA ARG A 27 -24.47 2.12 -6.70
C ARG A 27 -24.70 2.20 -8.20
N ARG A 28 -25.79 2.85 -8.63
CA ARG A 28 -26.11 2.99 -10.05
C ARG A 28 -25.03 3.77 -10.78
N ARG A 29 -24.62 4.92 -10.24
CA ARG A 29 -23.51 5.72 -10.77
C ARG A 29 -22.21 4.93 -10.86
N LEU A 30 -21.83 4.17 -9.82
CA LEU A 30 -20.60 3.37 -9.85
C LEU A 30 -20.65 2.30 -10.97
N VAL A 31 -21.80 1.64 -11.14
CA VAL A 31 -22.02 0.67 -12.21
C VAL A 31 -21.97 1.33 -13.60
N ASP A 32 -22.62 2.48 -13.76
CA ASP A 32 -22.60 3.26 -15.01
C ASP A 32 -21.17 3.73 -15.35
N MET A 33 -20.35 3.98 -14.33
CA MET A 33 -18.91 4.28 -14.43
C MET A 33 -18.05 3.05 -14.66
N GLY A 34 -18.62 1.87 -14.91
CA GLY A 34 -17.89 0.65 -15.29
C GLY A 34 -17.40 -0.22 -14.12
N LEU A 35 -17.74 0.13 -12.87
CA LEU A 35 -17.44 -0.68 -11.69
C LEU A 35 -18.50 -1.77 -11.57
N THR A 36 -18.20 -2.96 -12.07
CA THR A 36 -19.07 -4.14 -12.00
C THR A 36 -18.31 -5.33 -11.44
N SER A 37 -19.04 -6.31 -10.89
CA SER A 37 -18.42 -7.55 -10.42
C SER A 37 -17.61 -8.21 -11.55
N GLY A 38 -16.45 -8.76 -11.19
CA GLY A 38 -15.50 -9.37 -12.12
C GLY A 38 -14.48 -8.42 -12.74
N VAL A 39 -14.69 -7.10 -12.68
CA VAL A 39 -13.74 -6.12 -13.24
C VAL A 39 -12.47 -6.07 -12.40
N VAL A 40 -11.32 -6.09 -13.07
CA VAL A 40 -10.01 -5.83 -12.47
C VAL A 40 -9.79 -4.33 -12.41
N ILE A 41 -9.38 -3.86 -11.25
CA ILE A 41 -9.10 -2.46 -10.96
C ILE A 41 -7.73 -2.33 -10.32
N ASP A 42 -6.91 -1.44 -10.87
CA ASP A 42 -5.56 -1.16 -10.38
C ASP A 42 -5.59 0.10 -9.52
N MET A 43 -4.89 0.06 -8.39
CA MET A 43 -4.70 1.24 -7.56
C MET A 43 -3.47 2.03 -8.03
N ILE A 44 -3.69 3.28 -8.46
CA ILE A 44 -2.63 4.11 -9.06
C ILE A 44 -1.97 4.99 -8.00
N LYS A 45 -2.73 5.93 -7.42
CA LYS A 45 -2.23 6.89 -6.44
C LYS A 45 -3.37 7.52 -5.66
N THR A 46 -3.04 8.13 -4.53
CA THR A 46 -3.98 8.93 -3.75
C THR A 46 -3.67 10.41 -3.92
N SER A 47 -4.70 11.26 -3.85
CA SER A 47 -4.55 12.70 -3.72
C SER A 47 -3.59 13.08 -2.58
N PRO A 48 -2.86 14.22 -2.65
CA PRO A 48 -1.95 14.66 -1.59
C PRO A 48 -2.58 14.70 -0.19
N LEU A 49 -3.89 14.97 -0.10
CA LEU A 49 -4.65 15.04 1.15
C LEU A 49 -5.31 13.71 1.55
N GLY A 50 -5.07 12.63 0.82
CA GLY A 50 -5.62 11.31 1.16
C GLY A 50 -6.97 10.96 0.53
N ASP A 51 -7.64 11.92 -0.14
CA ASP A 51 -8.91 11.77 -0.84
C ASP A 51 -9.00 12.82 -1.98
N PRO A 52 -9.53 12.49 -3.18
CA PRO A 52 -9.95 11.17 -3.66
C PRO A 52 -8.78 10.23 -4.00
N VAL A 53 -9.12 8.98 -4.28
CA VAL A 53 -8.21 7.92 -4.68
C VAL A 53 -8.36 7.65 -6.18
N GLU A 54 -7.23 7.52 -6.89
CA GLU A 54 -7.19 7.32 -8.34
C GLU A 54 -6.91 5.85 -8.67
N TYR A 55 -7.82 5.26 -9.45
CA TYR A 55 -7.77 3.89 -9.91
C TYR A 55 -7.69 3.83 -11.44
N ARG A 56 -7.25 2.71 -11.98
CA ARG A 56 -7.34 2.40 -13.41
C ARG A 56 -8.21 1.16 -13.61
N LEU A 57 -9.20 1.27 -14.48
CA LEU A 57 -10.00 0.15 -14.95
C LEU A 57 -10.30 0.34 -16.44
N ARG A 58 -10.38 -0.75 -17.20
CA ARG A 58 -10.76 -0.74 -18.63
C ARG A 58 -9.99 0.30 -19.47
N GLY A 59 -8.73 0.58 -19.12
CA GLY A 59 -7.86 1.50 -19.86
C GLY A 59 -8.04 2.99 -19.56
N TYR A 60 -8.89 3.39 -18.61
CA TYR A 60 -9.02 4.78 -18.18
C TYR A 60 -8.82 4.95 -16.68
N HIS A 61 -8.55 6.20 -16.28
CA HIS A 61 -8.38 6.61 -14.89
C HIS A 61 -9.70 7.05 -14.29
N LEU A 62 -9.99 6.56 -13.09
CA LEU A 62 -11.20 6.85 -12.34
C LEU A 62 -10.84 7.33 -10.95
N SER A 63 -11.23 8.56 -10.62
CA SER A 63 -11.13 9.09 -9.26
C SER A 63 -12.39 8.75 -8.47
N LEU A 64 -12.23 8.03 -7.36
CA LEU A 64 -13.31 7.72 -6.43
C LEU A 64 -13.03 8.36 -5.08
N ARG A 65 -14.08 8.88 -4.43
CA ARG A 65 -13.95 9.25 -3.02
C ARG A 65 -13.69 8.00 -2.19
N LYS A 66 -12.92 8.16 -1.11
CA LYS A 66 -12.64 7.08 -0.15
C LYS A 66 -13.92 6.47 0.40
N SER A 67 -14.95 7.29 0.62
CA SER A 67 -16.28 6.82 1.04
C SER A 67 -16.95 5.92 0.01
N GLU A 68 -16.76 6.18 -1.30
CA GLU A 68 -17.30 5.35 -2.37
C GLU A 68 -16.49 4.05 -2.49
N ALA A 69 -15.15 4.14 -2.46
CA ALA A 69 -14.26 2.97 -2.52
C ALA A 69 -14.45 2.00 -1.35
N LYS A 70 -14.77 2.49 -0.14
CA LYS A 70 -15.14 1.65 1.02
C LYS A 70 -16.36 0.76 0.79
N THR A 71 -17.23 1.11 -0.17
CA THR A 71 -18.42 0.31 -0.49
C THR A 71 -18.15 -0.77 -1.52
N ILE A 72 -16.92 -0.89 -2.02
CA ILE A 72 -16.55 -1.84 -3.07
C ILE A 72 -15.64 -2.90 -2.47
N ASP A 73 -16.08 -4.13 -2.46
CA ASP A 73 -15.28 -5.28 -2.03
C ASP A 73 -14.49 -5.82 -3.23
N VAL A 74 -13.21 -6.07 -3.01
CA VAL A 74 -12.30 -6.64 -4.00
C VAL A 74 -11.59 -7.86 -3.45
N GLU A 75 -11.42 -8.86 -4.30
CA GLU A 75 -10.50 -9.95 -4.08
C GLU A 75 -9.13 -9.53 -4.62
N LEU A 76 -8.10 -9.52 -3.77
CA LEU A 76 -6.74 -9.14 -4.21
C LEU A 76 -6.26 -10.05 -5.33
N ILE A 77 -5.95 -9.47 -6.51
CA ILE A 77 -5.29 -10.19 -7.59
C ILE A 77 -3.80 -10.04 -7.37
N GLY A 78 -3.14 -11.18 -7.18
CA GLY A 78 -1.74 -11.23 -6.83
C GLY A 78 -0.84 -10.67 -7.94
N ASN A 79 -0.29 -9.48 -7.71
CA ASN A 79 1.15 -9.37 -7.50
C ASN A 79 1.46 -9.70 -6.03
N LEU A 80 0.98 -10.85 -5.55
CA LEU A 80 1.61 -11.50 -4.41
C LEU A 80 2.96 -11.90 -4.97
N ILE A 81 4.03 -11.22 -4.58
CA ILE A 81 5.31 -11.91 -4.45
C ILE A 81 4.99 -13.04 -3.45
N PRO A 82 4.88 -14.31 -3.86
CA PRO A 82 4.68 -15.41 -2.92
C PRO A 82 5.80 -15.35 -1.86
N LEU A 83 5.55 -15.78 -0.61
CA LEU A 83 6.62 -15.89 0.39
C LEU A 83 7.87 -16.64 -0.15
N ARG A 84 7.67 -17.57 -1.10
CA ARG A 84 8.76 -18.28 -1.80
C ARG A 84 9.58 -17.41 -2.76
N VAL A 85 9.01 -16.37 -3.34
CA VAL A 85 9.73 -15.38 -4.16
C VAL A 85 10.41 -14.34 -3.28
N TRP A 86 9.88 -14.04 -2.08
CA TRP A 86 10.59 -13.22 -1.08
C TRP A 86 11.97 -13.80 -0.74
N ALA A 87 12.08 -15.13 -0.65
CA ALA A 87 13.35 -15.83 -0.46
C ALA A 87 14.33 -15.72 -1.64
N HIS A 88 13.87 -15.37 -2.86
CA HIS A 88 14.70 -15.16 -4.04
C HIS A 88 14.92 -13.67 -4.38
N ILE A 89 14.38 -12.74 -3.58
CA ILE A 89 14.60 -11.28 -3.73
C ILE A 89 15.93 -10.85 -3.07
N SER A 90 16.95 -11.71 -3.11
CA SER A 90 18.29 -11.33 -2.65
C SER A 90 18.87 -10.14 -3.43
N GLU A 91 18.32 -9.80 -4.61
CA GLU A 91 18.85 -8.75 -5.49
C GLU A 91 17.93 -7.53 -5.73
N SER A 92 16.67 -7.52 -5.27
CA SER A 92 15.70 -6.46 -5.63
C SER A 92 14.99 -5.83 -4.43
N ALA A 93 15.68 -4.96 -3.69
CA ALA A 93 15.11 -4.26 -2.54
C ALA A 93 13.76 -3.57 -2.87
N VAL A 94 12.74 -3.76 -2.02
CA VAL A 94 11.38 -3.19 -2.20
C VAL A 94 11.16 -2.01 -1.25
N PRO A 95 10.25 -1.06 -1.56
CA PRO A 95 9.92 0.01 -0.62
C PRO A 95 9.27 -0.50 0.67
N LEU A 96 9.70 0.02 1.81
CA LEU A 96 9.12 -0.27 3.14
C LEU A 96 7.61 0.00 3.18
N GLY A 97 7.15 1.01 2.43
CA GLY A 97 5.73 1.34 2.29
C GLY A 97 4.86 0.21 1.69
N ARG A 98 5.46 -0.80 1.07
CA ARG A 98 4.76 -1.98 0.49
C ARG A 98 4.82 -3.23 1.37
N CYS A 99 5.54 -3.19 2.50
CA CYS A 99 5.67 -4.34 3.38
C CYS A 99 4.39 -4.63 4.17
N LYS A 100 4.08 -5.90 4.42
CA LYS A 100 2.88 -6.31 5.14
C LYS A 100 3.12 -6.34 6.66
N PRO A 101 2.08 -6.10 7.48
CA PRO A 101 2.16 -6.33 8.92
C PRO A 101 2.70 -7.73 9.25
N GLY A 102 3.56 -7.82 10.25
CA GLY A 102 4.26 -9.03 10.68
C GLY A 102 5.57 -9.32 9.95
N GLN A 103 5.89 -8.62 8.86
CA GLN A 103 7.18 -8.80 8.17
C GLN A 103 8.32 -8.16 8.95
N VAL A 104 9.43 -8.89 9.09
CA VAL A 104 10.71 -8.40 9.59
C VAL A 104 11.61 -8.14 8.38
N VAL A 105 12.20 -6.96 8.32
CA VAL A 105 12.95 -6.48 7.15
C VAL A 105 14.20 -5.72 7.58
N GLU A 106 15.25 -5.79 6.77
CA GLU A 106 16.47 -5.00 6.93
C GLU A 106 16.47 -3.86 5.91
N ILE A 107 16.83 -2.64 6.32
CA ILE A 107 17.03 -1.53 5.39
C ILE A 107 18.26 -1.84 4.51
N ALA A 108 18.03 -2.06 3.23
CA ALA A 108 19.11 -2.28 2.26
C ALA A 108 19.72 -0.95 1.79
N GLN A 109 18.88 0.03 1.46
CA GLN A 109 19.33 1.34 0.98
C GLN A 109 18.23 2.40 1.15
N THR A 110 18.62 3.68 1.10
CA THR A 110 17.71 4.81 1.26
C THR A 110 17.87 5.78 0.09
N ARG A 111 16.77 6.29 -0.45
CA ARG A 111 16.76 7.20 -1.61
C ARG A 111 16.19 8.56 -1.21
N GLY A 112 16.97 9.64 -1.26
CA GLY A 112 16.42 10.97 -0.98
C GLY A 112 17.47 12.07 -0.88
N GLY A 113 17.02 13.30 -0.66
CA GLY A 113 17.91 14.47 -0.47
C GLY A 113 18.45 14.59 0.97
N ARG A 114 19.19 15.68 1.25
CA ARG A 114 19.80 15.92 2.59
C ARG A 114 18.77 15.95 3.72
N ARG A 115 17.63 16.63 3.55
CA ARG A 115 16.56 16.71 4.57
C ARG A 115 15.99 15.33 4.92
N PHE A 116 15.84 14.47 3.92
CA PHE A 116 15.35 13.10 4.11
C PHE A 116 16.31 12.27 4.95
N HIS A 117 17.61 12.30 4.62
CA HIS A 117 18.64 11.58 5.37
C HIS A 117 18.83 12.13 6.79
N GLY A 118 18.73 13.45 6.99
CA GLY A 118 18.75 14.05 8.33
C GLY A 118 17.63 13.51 9.21
N LYS A 119 16.40 13.44 8.68
CA LYS A 119 15.25 12.88 9.39
C LYS A 119 15.41 11.38 9.70
N LEU A 120 15.98 10.59 8.79
CA LEU A 120 16.23 9.17 9.05
C LEU A 120 17.25 8.97 10.19
N LYS A 121 18.29 9.81 10.22
CA LYS A 121 19.31 9.78 11.28
C LYS A 121 18.73 10.11 12.66
N GLU A 122 17.81 11.07 12.74
CA GLU A 122 17.09 11.39 13.98
C GLU A 122 16.22 10.23 14.50
N LEU A 123 15.76 9.37 13.59
CA LEU A 123 14.93 8.20 13.91
C LEU A 123 15.76 6.93 14.13
N ASP A 124 17.08 7.03 14.10
CA ASP A 124 18.02 5.88 14.15
C ASP A 124 17.76 4.84 13.05
N LEU A 125 17.33 5.31 11.87
CA LEU A 125 17.09 4.49 10.70
C LEU A 125 18.23 4.64 9.71
N HIS A 126 18.97 3.57 9.48
CA HIS A 126 20.10 3.54 8.55
C HIS A 126 20.14 2.20 7.81
N PRO A 127 20.88 2.09 6.69
CA PRO A 127 21.14 0.79 6.07
C PRO A 127 21.69 -0.21 7.11
N GLY A 128 21.15 -1.42 7.15
CA GLY A 128 21.40 -2.44 8.17
C GLY A 128 20.44 -2.43 9.36
N SER A 129 19.62 -1.40 9.56
CA SER A 129 18.60 -1.42 10.62
C SER A 129 17.55 -2.50 10.34
N ILE A 130 17.26 -3.33 11.35
CA ILE A 130 16.21 -4.36 11.30
C ILE A 130 14.92 -3.78 11.88
N LEU A 131 13.82 -3.93 11.13
CA LEU A 131 12.52 -3.35 11.45
C LEU A 131 11.45 -4.44 11.40
N GLN A 132 10.53 -4.44 12.36
CA GLN A 132 9.28 -5.19 12.24
C GLN A 132 8.16 -4.27 11.80
N VAL A 133 7.41 -4.64 10.76
CA VAL A 133 6.20 -3.91 10.34
C VAL A 133 5.06 -4.29 11.27
N ILE A 134 4.66 -3.36 12.14
CA ILE A 134 3.55 -3.57 13.07
C ILE A 134 2.22 -3.31 12.37
N GLN A 135 2.13 -2.22 11.60
CA GLN A 135 0.91 -1.81 10.92
C GLN A 135 1.24 -1.09 9.62
N ASN A 136 0.58 -1.45 8.52
CA ASN A 136 0.74 -0.77 7.24
C ASN A 136 -0.65 -0.54 6.63
N ASP A 137 -1.32 0.52 7.07
CA ASP A 137 -2.62 0.90 6.52
C ASP A 137 -2.44 1.90 5.39
N PHE A 138 -3.23 1.76 4.32
CA PHE A 138 -3.30 2.75 3.26
C PHE A 138 -4.74 3.13 2.92
N PRO A 139 -5.04 4.44 2.74
CA PRO A 139 -4.22 5.56 3.16
C PRO A 139 -4.20 5.66 4.69
N GLY A 140 -3.02 5.85 5.29
CA GLY A 140 -2.85 5.74 6.74
C GLY A 140 -1.41 5.73 7.23
N ARG A 141 -1.21 5.30 8.48
CA ARG A 141 0.09 5.25 9.16
C ARG A 141 0.83 3.96 8.79
N LEU A 142 2.15 4.06 8.63
CA LEU A 142 3.04 2.92 8.76
C LEU A 142 3.61 2.97 10.18
N ILE A 143 3.45 1.89 10.94
CA ILE A 143 4.06 1.72 12.26
C ILE A 143 5.07 0.60 12.15
N ILE A 144 6.30 0.89 12.54
CA ILE A 144 7.39 -0.08 12.61
C ILE A 144 7.90 -0.17 14.05
N SER A 145 8.52 -1.30 14.40
CA SER A 145 9.24 -1.47 15.65
C SER A 145 10.74 -1.62 15.38
N LEU A 146 11.56 -0.91 16.16
CA LEU A 146 13.01 -1.12 16.30
C LEU A 146 13.25 -1.92 17.58
N ASN A 147 13.95 -3.06 17.48
CA ASN A 147 14.38 -3.89 18.63
C ASN A 147 13.26 -4.24 19.61
N ASP A 148 12.06 -4.54 19.11
CA ASP A 148 10.84 -4.92 19.86
C ASP A 148 10.28 -3.91 20.88
N GLU A 149 10.99 -2.81 21.18
CA GLU A 149 10.60 -1.83 22.20
C GLU A 149 10.25 -0.45 21.63
N ASN A 150 10.85 -0.04 20.51
CA ASN A 150 10.69 1.33 19.99
C ASN A 150 9.77 1.39 18.77
N ARG A 151 8.51 1.79 18.99
CA ARG A 151 7.51 1.94 17.91
C ARG A 151 7.60 3.31 17.25
N LEU A 152 7.93 3.34 15.97
CA LEU A 152 8.03 4.55 15.16
C LEU A 152 6.88 4.65 14.16
N VAL A 153 6.31 5.85 14.04
CA VAL A 153 5.30 6.15 13.01
C VAL A 153 5.99 6.82 11.83
N ILE A 154 5.91 6.20 10.65
CA ILE A 154 6.47 6.70 9.41
C ILE A 154 5.34 7.06 8.43
N GLY A 155 5.47 8.23 7.80
CA GLY A 155 4.57 8.64 6.73
C GLY A 155 4.82 7.85 5.44
N LYS A 156 3.77 7.53 4.67
CA LYS A 156 3.88 6.73 3.44
C LYS A 156 4.87 7.29 2.43
N GLY A 157 4.89 8.62 2.25
CA GLY A 157 5.85 9.27 1.35
C GLY A 157 7.29 8.93 1.73
N LEU A 158 7.64 9.01 3.02
CA LEU A 158 8.97 8.64 3.52
C LEU A 158 9.24 7.14 3.29
N ALA A 159 8.27 6.29 3.58
CA ALA A 159 8.40 4.83 3.47
C ALA A 159 8.63 4.34 2.04
N MET A 160 8.16 5.07 1.02
CA MET A 160 8.41 4.73 -0.39
C MET A 160 9.88 4.89 -0.81
N HIS A 161 10.65 5.64 -0.02
CA HIS A 161 12.04 5.97 -0.27
C HIS A 161 13.04 5.14 0.56
N ILE A 162 12.53 4.29 1.45
CA ILE A 162 13.33 3.36 2.25
C ILE A 162 13.19 2.00 1.59
N LEU A 163 14.29 1.45 1.06
CA LEU A 163 14.28 0.16 0.41
C LEU A 163 14.78 -0.91 1.36
N VAL A 164 14.04 -2.01 1.43
CA VAL A 164 14.24 -3.08 2.40
C VAL A 164 14.32 -4.43 1.71
N LYS A 165 14.98 -5.36 2.39
CA LYS A 165 15.09 -6.78 2.03
C LYS A 165 14.59 -7.63 3.21
N PRO A 166 14.24 -8.91 2.99
CA PRO A 166 14.07 -9.86 4.09
C PRO A 166 15.25 -9.79 5.06
N ALA A 167 14.95 -9.75 6.37
CA ALA A 167 15.93 -10.00 7.43
C ALA A 167 15.97 -11.50 7.77
#